data_AF-A0A1H4EUX8-F1
#
_entry.id   AF-A0A1H4EUX8-F1
#
_cell.length_a   1.000
_cell.length_b   1.000
_cell.length_c   1.000
_cell.angle_alpha   90.00
_cell.angle_beta   90.00
_cell.angle_gamma   90.00
#
_symmetry.space_group_name_H-M   'P 1'
#
loop_
_entity.id
_entity.type
_entity.pdbx_description
1 polymer ?
#
loop_
_entity_poly.entity_id
_entity_poly.type
_entity_poly.pdbx_seq_one_letter_code
_entity_poly.pdbx_strand_id
1 'polypeptide(L)'
;MKNILAYLLPVILLAACGRADNRNDAASLPRTFNFEKLQLKTISTVINPAKGTTSTLYGNANALLALRVPDSARAGEKTLVLVTWKQQEDARWFGARIPAGLEMIEVVKTGTAFKDPAQAQYQRYNEKGTAVSATNDEQQQRIGFITSIKPAVMP
;
A
#
# COMPACT_ATOMS: atom_id res chain seq x y z
N MET A 1 48.84 -33.59 -2.90
CA MET A 1 47.47 -33.26 -2.45
C MET A 1 47.38 -32.14 -1.41
N LYS A 2 48.50 -31.58 -0.91
CA LYS A 2 48.50 -30.56 0.16
C LYS A 2 48.20 -29.12 -0.31
N ASN A 3 48.31 -28.86 -1.62
CA ASN A 3 48.14 -27.52 -2.20
C ASN A 3 46.73 -27.29 -2.76
N ILE A 4 45.92 -28.34 -2.94
CA ILE A 4 44.55 -28.23 -3.49
C ILE A 4 43.63 -27.49 -2.51
N LEU A 5 43.84 -27.67 -1.20
CA LEU A 5 43.05 -27.01 -0.15
C LEU A 5 43.29 -25.48 -0.13
N ALA A 6 44.48 -25.02 -0.52
CA ALA A 6 44.83 -23.59 -0.56
C ALA A 6 44.12 -22.84 -1.71
N TYR A 7 43.75 -23.53 -2.79
CA TYR A 7 43.03 -22.94 -3.92
C TYR A 7 41.50 -22.96 -3.76
N LEU A 8 40.96 -23.83 -2.88
CA LEU A 8 39.51 -23.92 -2.62
C LEU A 8 38.98 -22.76 -1.79
N LEU A 9 39.78 -22.23 -0.85
CA LEU A 9 39.36 -21.14 0.05
C LEU A 9 39.03 -19.81 -0.68
N PRO A 10 39.83 -19.30 -1.64
CA PRO A 10 39.49 -18.08 -2.36
C PRO A 10 38.30 -18.25 -3.33
N VAL A 11 38.07 -19.45 -3.86
CA VAL A 11 36.92 -19.73 -4.75
C VAL A 11 35.61 -19.71 -3.98
N ILE A 12 35.58 -20.21 -2.75
CA ILE A 12 34.40 -20.17 -1.87
C ILE A 12 34.09 -18.72 -1.43
N LEU A 13 35.12 -17.91 -1.17
CA LEU A 13 34.96 -16.49 -0.82
C LEU A 13 34.38 -15.65 -1.97
N LEU A 14 34.69 -15.99 -3.23
CA LEU A 14 34.13 -15.30 -4.41
C LEU A 14 32.67 -15.69 -4.70
N ALA A 15 32.21 -16.86 -4.26
CA ALA A 15 30.83 -17.32 -4.46
C ALA A 15 29.82 -16.77 -3.43
N ALA A 16 30.29 -16.15 -2.34
CA ALA A 16 29.43 -15.62 -1.28
C ALA A 16 28.79 -14.26 -1.62
N CYS A 17 29.21 -13.61 -2.70
CA CYS A 17 28.72 -12.29 -3.10
C CYS A 17 27.51 -12.40 -4.04
N GLY A 18 26.39 -12.79 -3.47
CA GLY A 18 25.12 -12.91 -4.20
C GLY A 18 23.96 -12.89 -3.24
N ARG A 19 23.69 -11.74 -2.59
CA ARG A 19 22.40 -11.56 -1.92
C ARG A 19 21.34 -11.40 -3.00
N ALA A 20 20.63 -12.48 -3.31
CA ALA A 20 19.36 -12.37 -4.01
C ALA A 20 18.41 -11.55 -3.13
N ASP A 21 18.12 -10.32 -3.54
CA ASP A 21 17.10 -9.51 -2.90
C ASP A 21 15.75 -10.19 -3.17
N ASN A 22 15.12 -10.76 -2.13
CA ASN A 22 13.83 -11.44 -2.25
C ASN A 22 12.66 -10.44 -2.20
N ARG A 23 12.91 -9.17 -2.52
CA ARG A 23 11.88 -8.13 -2.60
C ARG A 23 11.03 -8.30 -3.85
N ASN A 24 9.75 -8.03 -3.68
CA ASN A 24 8.82 -7.95 -4.78
C ASN A 24 8.91 -6.56 -5.41
N ASP A 25 9.90 -6.37 -6.28
CA ASP A 25 10.14 -5.08 -6.94
C ASP A 25 8.94 -4.63 -7.78
N ALA A 26 8.21 -5.58 -8.39
CA ALA A 26 7.01 -5.28 -9.16
C ALA A 26 5.88 -4.68 -8.30
N ALA A 27 5.79 -5.07 -7.03
CA ALA A 27 4.83 -4.54 -6.08
C ALA A 27 5.32 -3.28 -5.35
N SER A 28 6.55 -2.84 -5.60
CA SER A 28 7.12 -1.69 -4.90
C SER A 28 6.45 -0.39 -5.32
N LEU A 29 6.36 0.55 -4.39
CA LEU A 29 5.74 1.85 -4.62
C LEU A 29 6.74 2.84 -5.24
N PRO A 30 6.26 3.86 -5.99
CA PRO A 30 7.10 4.93 -6.49
C PRO A 30 7.90 5.56 -5.34
N ARG A 31 9.18 5.85 -5.56
CA ARG A 31 10.07 6.47 -4.55
C ARG A 31 9.55 7.82 -4.01
N THR A 32 8.71 8.49 -4.79
CA THR A 32 8.06 9.74 -4.42
C THR A 32 7.00 9.56 -3.33
N PHE A 33 6.49 8.34 -3.13
CA PHE A 33 5.51 8.02 -2.11
C PHE A 33 6.20 7.68 -0.77
N ASN A 34 6.24 8.64 0.14
CA ASN A 34 6.94 8.51 1.42
C ASN A 34 5.93 8.39 2.59
N PHE A 35 5.85 7.19 3.17
CA PHE A 35 4.97 6.88 4.29
C PHE A 35 5.31 7.64 5.57
N GLU A 36 6.60 7.81 5.86
CA GLU A 36 7.07 8.46 7.09
C GLU A 36 6.69 9.94 7.11
N LYS A 37 6.90 10.63 5.99
CA LYS A 37 6.51 12.04 5.84
C LYS A 37 5.01 12.25 6.05
N LEU A 38 4.19 11.29 5.61
CA LEU A 38 2.74 11.31 5.75
C LEU A 38 2.23 10.67 7.05
N GLN A 39 3.13 10.15 7.89
CA GLN A 39 2.83 9.44 9.15
C GLN A 39 1.80 8.30 8.97
N LEU A 40 1.89 7.59 7.85
CA LEU A 40 0.93 6.57 7.47
C LEU A 40 1.19 5.25 8.19
N LYS A 41 0.13 4.67 8.75
CA LYS A 41 0.11 3.30 9.29
C LYS A 41 -0.94 2.48 8.58
N THR A 42 -0.73 1.17 8.50
CA THR A 42 -1.72 0.24 7.96
C THR A 42 -3.00 0.27 8.81
N ILE A 43 -4.14 0.40 8.16
CA ILE A 43 -5.47 0.42 8.77
C ILE A 43 -6.20 -0.90 8.49
N SER A 44 -6.22 -1.33 7.23
CA SER A 44 -6.94 -2.53 6.80
C SER A 44 -6.43 -3.03 5.45
N THR A 45 -6.78 -4.26 5.09
CA THR A 45 -6.53 -4.84 3.76
C THR A 45 -7.84 -5.37 3.19
N VAL A 46 -8.05 -5.19 1.88
CA VAL A 46 -9.25 -5.60 1.16
C VAL A 46 -8.82 -6.41 -0.05
N ILE A 47 -9.49 -7.53 -0.31
CA ILE A 47 -9.28 -8.35 -1.51
C ILE A 47 -10.52 -8.24 -2.39
N ASN A 48 -10.33 -8.03 -3.69
CA ASN A 48 -11.40 -8.07 -4.68
C ASN A 48 -11.14 -9.25 -5.64
N PRO A 49 -11.73 -10.43 -5.39
CA PRO A 49 -11.51 -11.61 -6.22
C PRO A 49 -12.00 -11.42 -7.65
N ALA A 50 -13.10 -10.70 -7.85
CA ALA A 50 -13.68 -10.46 -9.18
C ALA A 50 -12.75 -9.62 -10.07
N LYS A 51 -11.96 -8.72 -9.48
CA LYS A 51 -10.96 -7.92 -10.20
C LYS A 51 -9.55 -8.51 -10.12
N GLY A 52 -9.33 -9.52 -9.29
CA GLY A 52 -8.01 -10.08 -9.03
C GLY A 52 -7.05 -9.06 -8.40
N THR A 53 -7.54 -8.24 -7.47
CA THR A 53 -6.76 -7.17 -6.83
C THR A 53 -6.75 -7.29 -5.31
N THR A 54 -5.71 -6.75 -4.71
CA THR A 54 -5.61 -6.55 -3.26
C THR A 54 -5.27 -5.10 -2.99
N SER A 55 -5.88 -4.54 -1.96
CA SER A 55 -5.67 -3.16 -1.56
C SER A 55 -5.32 -3.07 -0.09
N THR A 56 -4.37 -2.20 0.26
CA THR A 56 -4.08 -1.87 1.66
C THR A 56 -4.47 -0.41 1.89
N LEU A 57 -5.32 -0.19 2.89
CA LEU A 57 -5.67 1.13 3.38
C LEU A 57 -4.65 1.54 4.43
N TYR A 58 -4.04 2.70 4.22
CA TYR A 58 -3.19 3.36 5.18
C TYR A 58 -3.84 4.68 5.63
N GLY A 59 -3.43 5.17 6.79
CA GLY A 59 -3.78 6.51 7.21
C GLY A 59 -2.96 7.01 8.39
N ASN A 60 -3.03 8.32 8.62
CA ASN A 60 -2.44 8.93 9.79
C ASN A 60 -3.30 8.69 11.05
N ALA A 61 -2.79 9.05 12.23
CA ALA A 61 -3.48 8.82 13.49
C ALA A 61 -4.87 9.48 13.56
N ASN A 62 -5.01 10.68 13.01
CA ASN A 62 -6.28 11.40 12.95
C ASN A 62 -7.30 10.68 12.06
N ALA A 63 -6.86 10.16 10.91
CA ALA A 63 -7.73 9.41 10.00
C ALA A 63 -8.19 8.09 10.63
N LEU A 64 -7.29 7.34 11.27
CA LEU A 64 -7.65 6.11 11.98
C LEU A 64 -8.68 6.37 13.07
N LEU A 65 -8.51 7.44 13.86
CA LEU A 65 -9.48 7.80 14.88
C LEU A 65 -10.83 8.17 14.27
N ALA A 66 -10.83 8.98 13.20
CA ALA A 66 -12.08 9.37 12.53
C ALA A 66 -12.83 8.18 11.92
N LEU A 67 -12.14 7.11 11.50
CA LEU A 67 -12.80 5.87 11.07
C LEU A 67 -13.38 5.06 12.24
N ARG A 68 -12.76 5.11 13.43
CA ARG A 68 -13.24 4.41 14.63
C ARG A 68 -14.37 5.16 15.34
N VAL A 69 -14.29 6.48 15.33
CA VAL A 69 -15.21 7.41 16.00
C VAL A 69 -15.59 8.50 14.98
N PRO A 70 -16.62 8.26 14.16
CA PRO A 70 -17.00 9.10 13.01
C PRO A 70 -17.26 10.58 13.32
N ASP A 71 -17.61 10.90 14.57
CA ASP A 71 -17.92 12.26 15.03
C ASP A 71 -16.83 12.83 15.97
N SER A 72 -15.63 12.23 16.00
CA SER A 72 -14.54 12.77 16.83
C SER A 72 -14.08 14.13 16.32
N ALA A 73 -14.32 15.18 17.12
CA ALA A 73 -13.98 16.57 16.82
C ALA A 73 -12.47 16.87 16.88
N ARG A 74 -11.59 15.88 16.67
CA ARG A 74 -10.15 16.12 16.70
C ARG A 74 -9.75 16.99 15.51
N ALA A 75 -9.17 18.14 15.86
CA ALA A 75 -8.53 19.05 14.93
C ALA A 75 -7.35 18.35 14.22
N GLY A 76 -7.12 18.74 12.97
CA GLY A 76 -5.99 18.27 12.16
C GLY A 76 -6.41 17.53 10.89
N GLU A 77 -5.49 17.55 9.91
CA GLU A 77 -5.65 16.84 8.64
C GLU A 77 -5.76 15.33 8.89
N LYS A 78 -6.75 14.72 8.24
CA LYS A 78 -6.97 13.28 8.19
C LYS A 78 -6.62 12.84 6.78
N THR A 79 -5.64 11.97 6.67
CA THR A 79 -5.16 11.46 5.38
C THR A 79 -5.35 9.95 5.35
N LEU A 80 -6.10 9.47 4.36
CA LEU A 80 -6.23 8.08 3.98
C LEU A 80 -5.55 7.85 2.63
N VAL A 81 -4.88 6.71 2.49
CA VAL A 81 -4.27 6.28 1.23
C VAL A 81 -4.64 4.82 0.99
N LEU A 82 -5.39 4.56 -0.08
CA LEU A 82 -5.65 3.21 -0.56
C LEU A 82 -4.67 2.88 -1.68
N VAL A 83 -3.82 1.88 -1.44
CA VAL A 83 -2.89 1.38 -2.44
C VAL A 83 -3.42 0.06 -2.97
N THR A 84 -3.56 -0.07 -4.28
CA THR A 84 -4.13 -1.27 -4.92
C THR A 84 -3.11 -1.91 -5.85
N TRP A 85 -2.94 -3.21 -5.71
CA TRP A 85 -2.10 -4.04 -6.56
C TRP A 85 -2.95 -5.09 -7.27
N LYS A 86 -2.52 -5.47 -8.48
CA LYS A 86 -2.95 -6.72 -9.08
C LYS A 86 -2.45 -7.89 -8.24
N GLN A 87 -3.08 -9.05 -8.36
CA GLN A 87 -2.64 -10.29 -7.72
C GLN A 87 -2.04 -11.27 -8.72
N GLN A 88 -1.03 -12.02 -8.28
CA GLN A 88 -0.47 -13.18 -8.99
C GLN A 88 -0.42 -14.38 -8.05
N GLU A 89 -0.35 -15.59 -8.62
CA GLU A 89 -0.10 -16.81 -7.86
C GLU A 89 1.28 -16.76 -7.18
N ASP A 90 1.37 -17.29 -5.97
CA ASP A 90 2.65 -17.47 -5.29
C ASP A 90 3.33 -18.75 -5.80
N ALA A 91 4.49 -18.59 -6.44
CA ALA A 91 5.28 -19.72 -6.96
C ALA A 91 5.77 -20.68 -5.84
N ARG A 92 5.77 -20.23 -4.58
CA ARG A 92 6.27 -20.98 -3.42
C ARG A 92 5.14 -21.55 -2.56
N TRP A 93 3.89 -21.12 -2.76
CA TRP A 93 2.75 -21.57 -1.98
C TRP A 93 1.51 -21.74 -2.85
N PHE A 94 1.18 -22.99 -3.16
CA PHE A 94 -0.02 -23.34 -3.91
C PHE A 94 -1.30 -22.78 -3.27
N GLY A 95 -2.11 -22.09 -4.09
CA GLY A 95 -3.37 -21.47 -3.67
C GLY A 95 -3.22 -20.12 -2.99
N ALA A 96 -1.99 -19.66 -2.71
CA ALA A 96 -1.74 -18.31 -2.21
C ALA A 96 -1.64 -17.32 -3.38
N ARG A 97 -2.20 -16.12 -3.19
CA ARG A 97 -2.08 -15.01 -4.14
C ARG A 97 -1.38 -13.84 -3.48
N ILE A 98 -0.33 -13.34 -4.11
CA ILE A 98 0.50 -12.22 -3.63
C ILE A 98 0.28 -10.97 -4.48
N PRO A 99 0.59 -9.77 -3.94
CA PRO A 99 0.68 -8.57 -4.75
C PRO A 99 1.62 -8.77 -5.96
N ALA A 100 1.22 -8.23 -7.09
CA ALA A 100 2.00 -8.14 -8.32
C ALA A 100 2.27 -6.66 -8.62
N GLY A 101 2.08 -6.21 -9.85
CA GLY A 101 2.21 -4.80 -10.23
C GLY A 101 1.27 -3.88 -9.44
N LEU A 102 1.78 -2.72 -9.04
CA LEU A 102 0.96 -1.59 -8.60
C LEU A 102 -0.07 -1.26 -9.67
N GLU A 103 -1.32 -1.09 -9.28
CA GLU A 103 -2.40 -0.66 -10.18
C GLU A 103 -2.69 0.83 -9.99
N MET A 104 -2.87 1.26 -8.74
CA MET A 104 -3.21 2.65 -8.44
C MET A 104 -3.00 3.00 -6.98
N ILE A 105 -2.87 4.30 -6.71
CA ILE A 105 -2.86 4.90 -5.39
C ILE A 105 -3.99 5.94 -5.34
N GLU A 106 -4.86 5.85 -4.34
CA GLU A 106 -5.93 6.83 -4.10
C GLU A 106 -5.71 7.51 -2.76
N VAL A 107 -5.68 8.84 -2.75
CA VAL A 107 -5.45 9.66 -1.57
C VAL A 107 -6.72 10.44 -1.26
N VAL A 108 -7.19 10.34 -0.01
CA VAL A 108 -8.31 11.13 0.51
C VAL A 108 -7.82 11.97 1.67
N LYS A 109 -8.05 13.28 1.61
CA LYS A 109 -7.69 14.22 2.67
C LYS A 109 -8.88 15.05 3.10
N THR A 110 -9.02 15.27 4.40
CA THR A 110 -10.01 16.22 4.92
C THR A 110 -9.55 16.85 6.23
N GLY A 111 -9.97 18.09 6.49
CA GLY A 111 -9.83 18.73 7.80
C GLY A 111 -10.97 18.38 8.77
N THR A 112 -12.11 17.90 8.25
CA THR A 112 -13.34 17.65 9.02
C THR A 112 -13.57 16.15 9.20
N ALA A 113 -14.81 15.69 9.42
CA ALA A 113 -15.14 14.28 9.48
C ALA A 113 -15.31 13.68 8.07
N PHE A 114 -15.04 12.38 7.90
CA PHE A 114 -15.24 11.66 6.63
C PHE A 114 -16.72 11.47 6.23
N LYS A 115 -17.67 11.94 7.06
CA LYS A 115 -19.12 11.77 6.87
C LYS A 115 -19.65 12.55 5.66
N ASP A 116 -18.99 13.63 5.28
CA ASP A 116 -19.34 14.43 4.10
C ASP A 116 -18.23 14.32 3.03
N PRO A 117 -18.43 13.48 1.99
CA PRO A 117 -17.49 13.35 0.89
C PRO A 117 -17.18 14.66 0.16
N ALA A 118 -18.10 15.63 0.16
CA ALA A 118 -17.89 16.90 -0.52
C ALA A 118 -16.82 17.78 0.15
N GLN A 119 -16.52 17.52 1.43
CA GLN A 119 -15.49 18.22 2.21
C GLN A 119 -14.13 17.51 2.15
N ALA A 120 -14.02 16.43 1.37
CA ALA A 120 -12.78 15.67 1.20
C ALA A 120 -12.16 15.94 -0.16
N GLN A 121 -10.84 16.15 -0.16
CA GLN A 121 -10.04 16.21 -1.37
C GLN A 121 -9.68 14.78 -1.77
N TYR A 122 -9.82 14.47 -3.05
CA TYR A 122 -9.46 13.18 -3.62
C TYR A 122 -8.43 13.34 -4.73
N GLN A 123 -7.42 12.49 -4.73
CA GLN A 123 -6.44 12.39 -5.81
C GLN A 123 -6.14 10.92 -6.12
N ARG A 124 -6.16 10.58 -7.41
CA ARG A 124 -5.73 9.28 -7.92
C ARG A 124 -4.37 9.39 -8.60
N TYR A 125 -3.54 8.37 -8.43
CA TYR A 125 -2.31 8.16 -9.17
C TYR A 125 -2.33 6.78 -9.83
N ASN A 126 -1.81 6.70 -11.05
CA ASN A 126 -1.63 5.43 -11.77
C ASN A 126 -0.38 4.66 -11.29
N GLU A 127 -0.06 3.56 -11.96
CA GLU A 127 1.07 2.68 -11.65
C GLU A 127 2.44 3.38 -11.74
N LYS A 128 2.52 4.49 -12.48
CA LYS A 128 3.74 5.31 -12.62
C LYS A 128 3.82 6.44 -11.59
N GLY A 129 2.80 6.60 -10.75
CA GLY A 129 2.70 7.72 -9.80
C GLY A 129 2.25 9.04 -10.45
N THR A 130 1.71 9.00 -11.67
CA THR A 130 1.17 10.19 -12.35
C THR A 130 -0.26 10.44 -11.90
N ALA A 131 -0.59 11.69 -11.59
CA ALA A 131 -1.94 12.11 -11.23
C ALA A 131 -2.93 11.83 -12.37
N VAL A 132 -4.07 11.24 -12.04
CA VAL A 132 -5.16 10.95 -12.97
C VAL A 132 -6.42 11.69 -12.50
N SER A 133 -7.05 12.42 -13.41
CA SER A 133 -8.32 13.10 -13.14
C SER A 133 -9.46 12.09 -13.06
N ALA A 134 -10.38 12.33 -12.13
CA ALA A 134 -11.64 11.59 -11.98
C ALA A 134 -12.80 12.57 -12.04
N THR A 135 -13.96 12.15 -12.53
CA THR A 135 -15.18 12.99 -12.51
C THR A 135 -15.66 13.19 -11.09
N ASN A 136 -16.43 14.24 -10.81
CA ASN A 136 -16.94 14.50 -9.44
C ASN A 136 -17.70 13.29 -8.88
N ASP A 137 -18.54 12.65 -9.69
CA ASP A 137 -19.32 11.47 -9.29
C ASP A 137 -18.40 10.30 -8.93
N GLU A 138 -17.36 10.07 -9.74
CA GLU A 138 -16.37 9.03 -9.46
C GLU A 138 -15.62 9.33 -8.17
N GLN A 139 -15.18 10.58 -7.96
CA GLN A 139 -14.50 10.99 -6.73
C GLN A 139 -15.36 10.72 -5.49
N GLN A 140 -16.63 11.10 -5.52
CA GLN A 140 -17.55 10.87 -4.40
C GLN A 140 -17.76 9.38 -4.13
N GLN A 141 -17.95 8.57 -5.18
CA GLN A 141 -18.06 7.11 -5.05
C GLN A 141 -16.81 6.49 -4.43
N ARG A 142 -15.62 6.94 -4.87
CA ARG A 142 -14.34 6.42 -4.35
C ARG A 142 -14.09 6.88 -2.92
N ILE A 143 -14.37 8.13 -2.57
CA ILE A 143 -14.29 8.62 -1.19
C ILE A 143 -15.20 7.77 -0.30
N GLY A 144 -16.46 7.57 -0.68
CA GLY A 144 -17.41 6.74 0.07
C GLY A 144 -16.94 5.30 0.24
N PHE A 145 -16.38 4.69 -0.81
CA PHE A 145 -15.78 3.36 -0.70
C PHE A 145 -14.60 3.33 0.28
N ILE A 146 -13.63 4.24 0.14
CA ILE A 146 -12.42 4.27 0.97
C ILE A 146 -12.76 4.48 2.45
N THR A 147 -13.70 5.38 2.76
CA THR A 147 -14.11 5.67 4.14
C THR A 147 -15.02 4.59 4.74
N SER A 148 -15.62 3.73 3.92
CA SER A 148 -16.40 2.57 4.38
C SER A 148 -15.54 1.40 4.87
N ILE A 149 -14.24 1.37 4.52
CA ILE A 149 -13.33 0.30 4.93
C ILE A 149 -13.10 0.37 6.43
N LYS A 150 -13.53 -0.66 7.15
CA LYS A 150 -13.37 -0.74 8.60
C LYS A 150 -11.90 -1.01 8.98
N PRO A 151 -11.36 -0.32 10.00
CA PRO A 151 -10.07 -0.66 10.58
C PRO A 151 -10.03 -2.11 11.07
N ALA A 152 -8.93 -2.81 10.81
CA ALA A 152 -8.71 -4.15 11.32
C ALA A 152 -8.56 -4.15 12.85
N VAL A 153 -9.06 -5.20 13.49
CA VAL A 153 -8.79 -5.48 14.90
C VAL A 153 -7.54 -6.35 14.95
N MET A 154 -6.45 -5.79 15.49
CA MET A 154 -5.20 -6.52 15.67
C MET A 154 -5.25 -7.26 17.02
N PRO A 155 -4.82 -8.53 17.08
CA PRO A 155 -4.74 -9.29 18.33
C PRO A 155 -3.67 -8.74 19.29
#